data_AF-A0A1B6LSZ1-F1
#
_entry.id   AF-A0A1B6LSZ1-F1
#
_cell.length_a   1.000
_cell.length_b   1.000
_cell.length_c   1.000
_cell.angle_alpha   90.00
_cell.angle_beta   90.00
_cell.angle_gamma   90.00
#
_symmetry.space_group_name_H-M   'P 1'
#
loop_
_entity.id
_entity.type
_entity.pdbx_description
1 polymer ?
#
loop_
_entity_poly.entity_id
_entity_poly.type
_entity_poly.pdbx_seq_one_letter_code
_entity_poly.pdbx_strand_id
1 'polypeptide(L)'
;MFIRLPLSYEVVIKFLLLIVLAVLLLNIYILSLIFSSEEVRYKQKDDEVFVKTQPLKKLKDIHDVKQTSKKAVFVQSNTTKLATKKILENMALLGRQVFGQLLSVKTKRMFQTLLDDVKITDPTSPDLLKEALKWVNGRQLFPETNSLPIGRVLNTLGSSRVEKSDNMAEGTQLKLLLTLEGGLKAVFKPQWYKRTQVISGDVYAGKDRHNGEVAAFHLSWLLGLRRVPLTVGRTINVRHEIIPVSSSKLLKTFHQEGNNTCFYGVCYYCSPQDPVCASQDMLEGALILWLPQDYTLKKFRHPWQRTYKSNVPARWCMITTIQYSKSTNNKAKVGTGRWLLPGSSQV
;
A
#
# COMPACT_ATOMS: atom_id res chain seq x y z
N MET A 1 -23.41 -36.54 -38.17
CA MET A 1 -23.25 -36.81 -36.72
C MET A 1 -21.80 -36.53 -36.35
N PHE A 2 -21.48 -35.32 -35.85
CA PHE A 2 -20.11 -34.92 -35.52
C PHE A 2 -19.69 -35.52 -34.18
N ILE A 3 -18.61 -36.30 -34.23
CA ILE A 3 -17.95 -36.91 -33.07
C ILE A 3 -17.21 -35.81 -32.32
N ARG A 4 -17.66 -35.50 -31.08
CA ARG A 4 -16.85 -34.72 -30.14
C ARG A 4 -15.77 -35.65 -29.56
N LEU A 5 -14.51 -35.44 -29.93
CA LEU A 5 -13.38 -35.98 -29.18
C LEU A 5 -13.25 -35.23 -27.85
N PRO A 6 -13.14 -35.93 -26.71
CA PRO A 6 -12.88 -35.26 -25.44
C PRO A 6 -11.44 -34.74 -25.46
N LEU A 7 -11.26 -33.43 -25.23
CA LEU A 7 -9.93 -32.88 -24.97
C LEU A 7 -9.30 -33.70 -23.84
N SER A 8 -8.12 -34.28 -24.07
CA SER A 8 -7.46 -35.07 -23.02
C SER A 8 -7.23 -34.17 -21.80
N TYR A 9 -7.43 -34.73 -20.61
CA TYR A 9 -7.33 -33.99 -19.35
C TYR A 9 -5.95 -33.29 -19.22
N GLU A 10 -4.90 -33.84 -19.83
CA GLU A 10 -3.58 -33.22 -19.90
C GLU A 10 -3.58 -31.87 -20.60
N VAL A 11 -4.29 -31.76 -21.73
CA VAL A 11 -4.35 -30.50 -22.50
C VAL A 11 -5.05 -29.43 -21.69
N VAL A 12 -6.13 -29.80 -21.00
CA VAL A 12 -6.88 -28.90 -20.12
C VAL A 12 -6.02 -28.45 -18.93
N ILE A 13 -5.28 -29.35 -18.29
CA ILE A 13 -4.38 -29.03 -17.18
C ILE A 13 -3.23 -28.12 -17.65
N LYS A 14 -2.59 -28.44 -18.78
CA LYS A 14 -1.51 -27.61 -19.36
C LYS A 14 -2.00 -26.19 -19.68
N PHE A 15 -3.21 -26.08 -20.24
CA PHE A 15 -3.83 -24.79 -20.52
C PHE A 15 -4.15 -23.99 -19.24
N LEU A 16 -4.69 -24.64 -18.22
CA LEU A 16 -4.96 -24.00 -16.92
C LEU A 16 -3.66 -23.55 -16.23
N LEU A 17 -2.60 -24.36 -16.26
CA LEU A 17 -1.29 -23.98 -15.72
C LEU A 17 -0.68 -22.80 -16.48
N LEU A 18 -0.85 -22.74 -17.80
CA LEU A 18 -0.45 -21.60 -18.62
C LEU A 18 -1.19 -20.30 -18.23
N ILE A 19 -2.50 -20.39 -18.00
CA ILE A 19 -3.29 -19.24 -17.53
C ILE A 19 -2.78 -18.78 -16.15
N VAL A 20 -2.57 -19.70 -15.22
CA VAL A 20 -2.07 -19.38 -13.88
C VAL A 20 -0.69 -18.73 -13.96
N LEU A 21 0.22 -19.27 -14.78
CA LEU A 21 1.55 -18.71 -15.00
C LEU A 21 1.46 -17.30 -15.60
N ALA A 22 0.60 -17.08 -16.61
CA ALA A 22 0.40 -15.77 -17.21
C ALA A 22 -0.14 -14.74 -16.21
N VAL A 23 -1.09 -15.13 -15.35
CA VAL A 23 -1.60 -14.28 -14.28
C VAL A 23 -0.50 -13.96 -13.26
N LEU A 24 0.32 -14.94 -12.87
CA LEU A 24 1.45 -14.72 -11.95
C LEU A 24 2.48 -13.76 -12.55
N LEU A 25 2.89 -13.96 -13.80
CA LEU A 25 3.84 -13.09 -14.49
C LEU A 25 3.29 -11.67 -14.66
N LEU A 26 2.00 -11.51 -14.99
CA LEU A 26 1.35 -10.20 -15.05
C LEU A 26 1.35 -9.50 -13.69
N ASN A 27 1.05 -10.23 -12.61
CA ASN A 27 1.11 -9.68 -11.26
C ASN A 27 2.55 -9.29 -10.87
N ILE A 28 3.55 -10.12 -11.17
CA ILE A 28 4.97 -9.79 -10.94
C ILE A 28 5.36 -8.54 -11.72
N TYR A 29 4.95 -8.41 -12.99
CA TYR A 29 5.20 -7.23 -13.80
C TYR A 29 4.56 -5.97 -13.19
N ILE A 30 3.28 -6.03 -12.81
CA ILE A 30 2.59 -4.91 -12.15
C ILE A 30 3.29 -4.52 -10.84
N LEU A 31 3.69 -5.51 -10.03
CA LEU A 31 4.46 -5.25 -8.81
C LEU A 31 5.81 -4.61 -9.12
N SER A 32 6.51 -5.06 -10.17
CA SER A 32 7.79 -4.46 -10.57
C SER A 32 7.64 -3.00 -11.01
N LEU A 33 6.51 -2.64 -11.63
CA LEU A 33 6.19 -1.25 -11.99
C LEU A 33 5.91 -0.39 -10.75
N ILE A 34 5.20 -0.95 -9.77
CA ILE A 34 4.90 -0.27 -8.50
C ILE A 34 6.20 -0.04 -7.70
N PHE A 35 7.13 -1.01 -7.71
CA PHE A 35 8.37 -0.96 -6.94
C PHE A 35 9.57 -0.38 -7.68
N SER A 36 9.48 -0.15 -8.99
CA SER A 36 10.51 0.55 -9.76
C SER A 36 10.55 2.01 -9.30
N SER A 37 11.49 2.37 -8.43
CA SER A 37 11.81 3.75 -8.09
C SER A 37 13.06 4.17 -8.86
N GLU A 38 13.00 5.27 -9.59
CA GLU A 38 14.23 5.98 -9.95
C GLU A 38 14.87 6.50 -8.66
N GLU A 39 16.20 6.37 -8.55
CA GLU A 39 16.97 7.04 -7.50
C GLU A 39 16.83 8.56 -7.68
N VAL A 40 16.17 9.21 -6.71
CA VAL A 40 16.17 10.67 -6.62
C VAL A 40 17.56 11.09 -6.14
N ARG A 41 18.41 11.53 -7.08
CA ARG A 41 19.64 12.25 -6.72
C ARG A 41 19.31 13.73 -6.52
N TYR A 42 19.36 14.16 -5.26
CA TYR A 42 19.34 15.58 -4.92
C TYR A 42 20.65 16.21 -5.41
N LYS A 43 20.59 17.02 -6.47
CA LYS A 43 21.66 17.95 -6.82
C LYS A 43 21.24 19.34 -6.40
N GLN A 44 21.95 19.89 -5.43
CA GLN A 44 21.81 21.28 -5.01
C GLN A 44 22.65 22.15 -5.95
N LYS A 45 22.00 22.99 -6.76
CA LYS A 45 22.63 24.11 -7.44
C LYS A 45 21.59 25.21 -7.68
N ASP A 46 21.88 26.40 -7.14
CA ASP A 46 21.22 27.70 -7.34
C ASP A 46 19.69 27.74 -7.09
N ASP A 47 19.31 27.86 -5.81
CA ASP A 47 18.06 28.34 -5.15
C ASP A 47 16.71 28.51 -5.89
N GLU A 48 16.47 27.83 -7.02
CA GLU A 48 15.15 27.63 -7.64
C GLU A 48 14.98 26.17 -8.04
N VAL A 49 13.99 25.49 -7.45
CA VAL A 49 13.67 24.09 -7.76
C VAL A 49 12.93 24.03 -9.11
N PHE A 50 13.69 23.95 -10.20
CA PHE A 50 13.16 23.51 -11.49
C PHE A 50 13.31 21.99 -11.65
N VAL A 51 12.18 21.29 -11.76
CA VAL A 51 12.17 19.92 -12.29
C VAL A 51 12.42 20.00 -13.79
N LYS A 52 13.68 19.89 -14.21
CA LYS A 52 14.04 19.72 -15.63
C LYS A 52 14.41 18.26 -15.88
N THR A 53 13.57 17.54 -16.61
CA THR A 53 13.97 16.32 -17.32
C THR A 53 14.75 16.73 -18.57
N GLN A 54 16.08 16.58 -18.55
CA GLN A 54 16.92 16.56 -19.76
C GLN A 54 18.29 15.89 -19.50
N PRO A 55 18.96 15.33 -20.54
CA PRO A 55 20.18 14.53 -20.40
C PRO A 55 21.46 15.36 -20.26
N LEU A 56 22.46 14.75 -19.60
CA LEU A 56 23.76 15.34 -19.19
C LEU A 56 24.54 16.10 -20.29
N LYS A 57 25.06 17.28 -19.94
CA LYS A 57 26.37 17.80 -20.40
C LYS A 57 27.16 18.45 -19.24
N LYS A 58 28.50 18.42 -19.38
CA LYS A 58 29.57 18.62 -18.38
C LYS A 58 29.61 19.98 -17.65
N LEU A 59 30.25 19.97 -16.47
CA LEU A 59 30.43 21.03 -15.48
C LEU A 59 31.74 21.83 -15.67
N LYS A 60 31.73 23.14 -15.35
CA LYS A 60 32.84 23.95 -14.82
C LYS A 60 32.30 25.00 -13.81
N ASP A 61 32.88 25.04 -12.60
CA ASP A 61 33.33 26.17 -11.73
C ASP A 61 32.51 27.50 -11.67
N ILE A 62 32.36 28.31 -10.59
CA ILE A 62 33.00 28.53 -9.27
C ILE A 62 32.18 29.64 -8.48
N HIS A 63 32.25 29.68 -7.11
CA HIS A 63 31.95 30.76 -6.09
C HIS A 63 30.59 31.53 -6.14
N ASP A 64 29.90 32.02 -5.09
CA ASP A 64 30.25 32.62 -3.79
C ASP A 64 29.00 32.68 -2.85
N VAL A 65 29.17 32.90 -1.55
CA VAL A 65 28.15 32.80 -0.47
C VAL A 65 27.33 34.09 -0.27
N LYS A 66 26.01 33.98 0.03
CA LYS A 66 25.30 34.92 0.94
C LYS A 66 23.99 34.36 1.50
N GLN A 67 23.90 34.32 2.84
CA GLN A 67 22.70 33.99 3.63
C GLN A 67 21.59 35.02 3.44
N THR A 68 20.38 34.57 3.08
CA THR A 68 19.13 35.29 3.40
C THR A 68 18.03 34.31 3.80
N SER A 69 17.43 34.54 4.97
CA SER A 69 16.38 33.69 5.54
C SER A 69 15.05 33.90 4.82
N LYS A 70 14.49 32.84 4.22
CA LYS A 70 13.07 32.77 3.84
C LYS A 70 12.48 31.41 4.22
N LYS A 71 11.25 31.45 4.74
CA LYS A 71 10.48 30.28 5.20
C LYS A 71 10.31 29.28 4.04
N ALA A 72 10.82 28.07 4.22
CA ALA A 72 10.72 27.01 3.22
C ALA A 72 9.26 26.60 3.00
N VAL A 73 8.77 26.78 1.78
CA VAL A 73 7.52 26.16 1.30
C VAL A 73 7.91 24.79 0.74
N PHE A 74 7.60 23.75 1.51
CA PHE A 74 8.01 22.38 1.23
C PHE A 74 7.08 21.72 0.19
N VAL A 75 7.62 21.33 -0.96
CA VAL A 75 6.88 20.58 -1.99
C VAL A 75 6.87 19.10 -1.61
N GLN A 76 5.77 18.66 -1.04
CA GLN A 76 5.49 17.27 -0.68
C GLN A 76 5.49 16.40 -1.96
N SER A 77 6.50 15.57 -2.17
CA SER A 77 6.47 14.58 -3.26
C SER A 77 5.47 13.48 -2.89
N ASN A 78 4.22 13.64 -3.31
CA ASN A 78 3.16 12.68 -3.04
C ASN A 78 3.45 11.37 -3.80
N THR A 79 3.99 10.36 -3.13
CA THR A 79 4.30 9.05 -3.73
C THR A 79 3.08 8.38 -4.36
N THR A 80 1.87 8.69 -3.87
CA THR A 80 0.61 8.29 -4.50
C THR A 80 0.40 8.96 -5.85
N LYS A 81 0.76 10.24 -6.01
CA LYS A 81 0.71 10.92 -7.31
C LYS A 81 1.66 10.27 -8.31
N LEU A 82 2.83 9.84 -7.86
CA LEU A 82 3.78 9.09 -8.69
C LEU A 82 3.26 7.68 -9.03
N ALA A 83 2.70 6.95 -8.06
CA ALA A 83 2.12 5.62 -8.27
C ALA A 83 0.94 5.70 -9.25
N THR A 84 0.01 6.64 -9.03
CA THR A 84 -1.09 6.94 -9.94
C THR A 84 -0.57 7.27 -11.33
N LYS A 85 0.40 8.17 -11.47
CA LYS A 85 0.98 8.53 -12.77
C LYS A 85 1.55 7.31 -13.48
N LYS A 86 2.33 6.47 -12.79
CA LYS A 86 2.90 5.24 -13.36
C LYS A 86 1.83 4.22 -13.74
N ILE A 87 0.79 4.08 -12.94
CA ILE A 87 -0.37 3.26 -13.25
C ILE A 87 -1.00 3.77 -14.55
N LEU A 88 -1.30 5.07 -14.64
CA LEU A 88 -1.88 5.70 -15.83
C LEU A 88 -0.99 5.53 -17.07
N GLU A 89 0.32 5.75 -16.96
CA GLU A 89 1.28 5.63 -18.07
C GLU A 89 1.40 4.19 -18.58
N ASN A 90 1.58 3.22 -17.68
CA ASN A 90 1.68 1.81 -18.05
C ASN A 90 0.34 1.28 -18.57
N MET A 91 -0.76 1.72 -17.99
CA MET A 91 -2.09 1.40 -18.50
C MET A 91 -2.32 1.97 -19.91
N ALA A 92 -1.89 3.21 -20.17
CA ALA A 92 -1.96 3.79 -21.51
C ALA A 92 -1.06 3.06 -22.52
N LEU A 93 0.13 2.63 -22.10
CA LEU A 93 1.06 1.83 -22.91
C LEU A 93 0.45 0.46 -23.27
N LEU A 94 -0.06 -0.28 -22.28
CA LEU A 94 -0.78 -1.55 -22.47
C LEU A 94 -2.00 -1.36 -23.38
N GLY A 95 -2.72 -0.24 -23.20
CA GLY A 95 -3.76 0.28 -24.09
C GLY A 95 -3.39 0.24 -25.56
N ARG A 96 -2.23 0.80 -25.90
CA ARG A 96 -1.77 0.92 -27.27
C ARG A 96 -1.14 -0.36 -27.81
N GLN A 97 -0.36 -1.07 -26.98
CA GLN A 97 0.43 -2.23 -27.41
C GLN A 97 -0.37 -3.55 -27.43
N VAL A 98 -1.34 -3.74 -26.54
CA VAL A 98 -2.06 -5.01 -26.36
C VAL A 98 -3.55 -4.89 -26.72
N PHE A 99 -4.16 -3.72 -26.49
CA PHE A 99 -5.63 -3.60 -26.44
C PHE A 99 -6.30 -3.05 -27.70
N GLY A 100 -5.53 -2.67 -28.73
CA GLY A 100 -6.04 -2.08 -29.97
C GLY A 100 -7.13 -2.91 -30.66
N GLN A 101 -6.96 -4.25 -30.71
CA GLN A 101 -7.89 -5.14 -31.45
C GLN A 101 -8.47 -6.32 -30.63
N LEU A 102 -7.84 -6.75 -29.52
CA LEU A 102 -8.18 -8.02 -28.85
C LEU A 102 -9.15 -7.91 -27.66
N LEU A 103 -9.34 -6.73 -27.07
CA LEU A 103 -10.21 -6.59 -25.89
C LEU A 103 -11.67 -6.33 -26.26
N SER A 104 -12.58 -7.04 -25.56
CA SER A 104 -14.01 -6.77 -25.61
C SER A 104 -14.33 -5.31 -25.23
N VAL A 105 -15.43 -4.77 -25.78
CA VAL A 105 -15.93 -3.42 -25.44
C VAL A 105 -16.14 -3.28 -23.92
N LYS A 106 -16.61 -4.35 -23.25
CA LYS A 106 -16.79 -4.39 -21.80
C LYS A 106 -15.46 -4.18 -21.06
N THR A 107 -14.40 -4.86 -21.48
CA THR A 107 -13.07 -4.74 -20.87
C THR A 107 -12.48 -3.35 -21.08
N LYS A 108 -12.63 -2.78 -22.30
CA LYS A 108 -12.20 -1.40 -22.58
C LYS A 108 -12.91 -0.39 -21.69
N ARG A 109 -14.23 -0.55 -21.48
CA ARG A 109 -15.01 0.32 -20.58
C ARG A 109 -14.55 0.20 -19.14
N MET A 110 -14.40 -1.02 -18.63
CA MET A 110 -13.89 -1.27 -17.27
C MET A 110 -12.53 -0.61 -17.05
N PHE A 111 -11.64 -0.74 -18.03
CA PHE A 111 -10.33 -0.13 -17.98
C PHE A 111 -10.39 1.40 -17.92
N GLN A 112 -11.23 2.00 -18.77
CA GLN A 112 -11.43 3.45 -18.76
C GLN A 112 -11.99 3.94 -17.42
N THR A 113 -12.93 3.20 -16.83
CA THR A 113 -13.47 3.50 -15.50
C THR A 113 -12.39 3.48 -14.42
N LEU A 114 -11.48 2.50 -14.43
CA LEU A 114 -10.35 2.46 -13.49
C LEU A 114 -9.39 3.64 -13.68
N LEU A 115 -9.10 4.00 -14.93
CA LEU A 115 -8.28 5.17 -15.25
C LEU A 115 -8.92 6.46 -14.74
N ASP A 116 -10.23 6.62 -14.90
CA ASP A 116 -10.94 7.81 -14.46
C ASP A 116 -11.03 7.89 -12.93
N ASP A 117 -11.20 6.75 -12.26
CA ASP A 117 -11.29 6.66 -10.81
C ASP A 117 -9.97 7.04 -10.11
N VAL A 118 -8.82 6.66 -10.68
CA VAL A 118 -7.50 6.94 -10.09
C VAL A 118 -7.00 8.36 -10.36
N LYS A 119 -7.64 9.13 -11.25
CA LYS A 119 -7.24 10.51 -11.56
C LYS A 119 -7.25 11.36 -10.30
N ILE A 120 -6.12 12.04 -10.08
CA ILE A 120 -5.99 13.05 -9.03
C ILE A 120 -6.48 14.37 -9.61
N THR A 121 -7.50 14.95 -8.98
CA THR A 121 -7.95 16.31 -9.31
C THR A 121 -8.01 17.15 -8.03
N ASP A 122 -7.54 18.39 -8.14
CA ASP A 122 -7.65 19.40 -7.09
C ASP A 122 -9.01 20.13 -7.22
N PRO A 123 -9.60 20.63 -6.11
CA PRO A 123 -9.06 20.70 -4.75
C PRO A 123 -9.35 19.46 -3.88
N THR A 124 -8.50 19.27 -2.85
CA THR A 124 -8.68 18.33 -1.74
C THR A 124 -9.40 19.00 -0.57
N SER A 125 -10.34 18.31 0.07
CA SER A 125 -11.02 18.76 1.30
C SER A 125 -11.05 17.63 2.33
N PRO A 126 -10.84 17.88 3.64
CA PRO A 126 -10.99 16.88 4.70
C PRO A 126 -12.34 16.15 4.68
N ASP A 127 -13.40 16.81 4.20
CA ASP A 127 -14.73 16.21 4.09
C ASP A 127 -14.76 15.05 3.08
N LEU A 128 -13.85 15.01 2.10
CA LEU A 128 -13.75 13.88 1.17
C LEU A 128 -13.39 12.57 1.89
N LEU A 129 -12.58 12.64 2.95
CA LEU A 129 -12.27 11.44 3.74
C LEU A 129 -13.46 11.00 4.58
N LYS A 130 -14.27 11.95 5.09
CA LYS A 130 -15.52 11.63 5.80
C LYS A 130 -16.54 10.97 4.86
N GLU A 131 -16.68 11.47 3.63
CA GLU A 131 -17.52 10.84 2.61
C GLU A 131 -17.01 9.44 2.25
N ALA A 132 -15.70 9.25 2.15
CA ALA A 132 -15.10 7.95 1.86
C ALA A 132 -15.38 6.91 2.94
N LEU A 133 -15.44 7.32 4.22
CA LEU A 133 -15.79 6.42 5.32
C LEU A 133 -17.22 5.89 5.23
N LYS A 134 -18.15 6.63 4.60
CA LYS A 134 -19.53 6.16 4.36
C LYS A 134 -19.61 5.02 3.33
N TRP A 135 -18.55 4.78 2.56
CA TRP A 135 -18.52 3.69 1.58
C TRP A 135 -18.40 2.31 2.23
N VAL A 136 -17.79 2.26 3.42
CA VAL A 136 -17.51 1.02 4.13
C VAL A 136 -18.81 0.32 4.48
N ASN A 137 -18.88 -0.96 4.14
CA ASN A 137 -19.95 -1.86 4.53
C ASN A 137 -19.44 -3.31 4.64
N GLY A 138 -20.32 -4.24 5.03
CA GLY A 138 -19.95 -5.64 5.23
C GLY A 138 -19.45 -6.40 4.00
N ARG A 139 -19.50 -5.82 2.80
CA ARG A 139 -19.05 -6.46 1.54
C ARG A 139 -17.82 -5.81 0.93
N GLN A 140 -17.65 -4.49 1.09
CA GLN A 140 -16.57 -3.71 0.47
C GLN A 140 -16.21 -2.49 1.32
N LEU A 141 -14.97 -2.02 1.19
CA LEU A 141 -14.46 -0.83 1.88
C LEU A 141 -14.49 0.43 1.00
N PHE A 142 -14.58 0.26 -0.31
CA PHE A 142 -14.72 1.34 -1.28
C PHE A 142 -15.55 0.83 -2.47
N PRO A 143 -16.25 1.71 -3.20
CA PRO A 143 -17.20 1.32 -4.24
C PRO A 143 -16.51 0.87 -5.54
N GLU A 144 -17.27 0.20 -6.40
CA GLU A 144 -16.85 -0.17 -7.76
C GLU A 144 -16.81 1.02 -8.71
N THR A 145 -17.84 1.85 -8.64
CA THR A 145 -17.97 3.09 -9.38
C THR A 145 -18.51 4.14 -8.43
N ASN A 146 -18.00 5.35 -8.52
CA ASN A 146 -18.51 6.47 -7.74
C ASN A 146 -18.40 7.77 -8.52
N SER A 147 -19.24 8.74 -8.17
CA SER A 147 -19.11 10.12 -8.60
C SER A 147 -17.88 10.80 -8.00
N LEU A 148 -17.36 10.27 -6.89
CA LEU A 148 -16.12 10.71 -6.25
C LEU A 148 -14.94 9.76 -6.60
N PRO A 149 -14.00 10.19 -7.47
CA PRO A 149 -12.84 9.38 -7.83
C PRO A 149 -11.96 9.02 -6.63
N ILE A 150 -11.56 7.76 -6.52
CA ILE A 150 -10.67 7.28 -5.44
C ILE A 150 -9.35 8.06 -5.40
N GLY A 151 -8.83 8.48 -6.55
CA GLY A 151 -7.62 9.29 -6.66
C GLY A 151 -7.68 10.58 -5.86
N ARG A 152 -8.85 11.24 -5.81
CA ARG A 152 -9.05 12.46 -5.01
C ARG A 152 -8.99 12.18 -3.52
N VAL A 153 -9.62 11.09 -3.08
CA VAL A 153 -9.63 10.68 -1.66
C VAL A 153 -8.24 10.29 -1.21
N LEU A 154 -7.49 9.55 -2.03
CA LEU A 154 -6.10 9.20 -1.75
C LEU A 154 -5.20 10.45 -1.71
N ASN A 155 -5.40 11.41 -2.61
CA ASN A 155 -4.66 12.68 -2.57
C ASN A 155 -4.92 13.43 -1.27
N THR A 156 -6.19 13.58 -0.87
CA THR A 156 -6.57 14.18 0.42
C THR A 156 -5.94 13.44 1.59
N LEU A 157 -5.96 12.10 1.60
CA LEU A 157 -5.35 11.32 2.67
C LEU A 157 -3.84 11.62 2.79
N GLY A 158 -3.15 11.71 1.65
CA GLY A 158 -1.72 12.00 1.59
C GLY A 158 -1.36 13.42 2.03
N SER A 159 -2.21 14.42 1.77
CA SER A 159 -1.96 15.83 2.06
C SER A 159 -2.56 16.33 3.38
N SER A 160 -3.42 15.54 4.04
CA SER A 160 -4.11 15.97 5.27
C SER A 160 -3.12 16.30 6.39
N ARG A 161 -3.30 17.45 7.05
CA ARG A 161 -2.45 17.85 8.19
C ARG A 161 -2.61 16.88 9.36
N VAL A 162 -1.51 16.58 10.03
CA VAL A 162 -1.51 15.77 11.27
C VAL A 162 -1.76 16.71 12.45
N GLU A 163 -2.80 16.43 13.25
CA GLU A 163 -3.17 17.22 14.43
C GLU A 163 -2.74 16.57 15.74
N LYS A 164 -2.67 15.24 15.77
CA LYS A 164 -2.14 14.45 16.91
C LYS A 164 -1.38 13.24 16.41
N SER A 165 -0.33 12.87 17.13
CA SER A 165 0.42 11.65 16.92
C SER A 165 0.54 10.87 18.23
N ASP A 166 0.24 9.59 18.20
CA ASP A 166 0.41 8.71 19.34
C ASP A 166 1.00 7.38 18.90
N ASN A 167 1.59 6.67 19.84
CA ASN A 167 2.08 5.34 19.61
C ASN A 167 0.93 4.34 19.74
N MET A 168 0.68 3.54 18.71
CA MET A 168 -0.33 2.48 18.79
C MET A 168 0.27 1.26 19.50
N ALA A 169 0.20 1.26 20.84
CA ALA A 169 0.89 0.29 21.70
C ALA A 169 0.44 -1.17 21.50
N GLU A 170 -0.76 -1.41 20.96
CA GLU A 170 -1.24 -2.75 20.69
C GLU A 170 -0.61 -3.35 19.43
N GLY A 171 0.08 -4.47 19.58
CA GLY A 171 0.69 -5.22 18.50
C GLY A 171 2.20 -5.42 18.69
N THR A 172 2.81 -6.07 17.70
CA THR A 172 4.22 -6.48 17.81
C THR A 172 5.19 -5.51 17.16
N GLN A 173 4.75 -4.80 16.12
CA GLN A 173 5.58 -3.93 15.28
C GLN A 173 5.28 -2.45 15.53
N LEU A 174 6.26 -1.58 15.24
CA LEU A 174 6.12 -0.13 15.34
C LEU A 174 5.08 0.40 14.36
N LYS A 175 4.12 1.17 14.88
CA LYS A 175 3.15 1.94 14.10
C LYS A 175 2.62 3.10 14.93
N LEU A 176 2.34 4.22 14.27
CA LEU A 176 1.78 5.40 14.90
C LEU A 176 0.28 5.47 14.61
N LEU A 177 -0.50 5.94 15.59
CA LEU A 177 -1.86 6.39 15.39
C LEU A 177 -1.81 7.91 15.18
N LEU A 178 -2.20 8.35 14.00
CA LEU A 178 -2.30 9.76 13.66
C LEU A 178 -3.77 10.19 13.68
N THR A 179 -4.04 11.35 14.27
CA THR A 179 -5.29 12.08 14.04
C THR A 179 -5.01 13.13 12.99
N LEU A 180 -5.68 13.01 11.85
CA LEU A 180 -5.65 13.96 10.75
C LEU A 180 -6.68 15.07 10.97
N GLU A 181 -6.52 16.17 10.25
CA GLU A 181 -7.48 17.26 10.19
C GLU A 181 -8.92 16.76 9.98
N GLY A 182 -9.85 17.32 10.75
CA GLY A 182 -11.24 16.84 10.81
C GLY A 182 -11.44 15.64 11.75
N GLY A 183 -10.45 15.32 12.60
CA GLY A 183 -10.56 14.32 13.67
C GLY A 183 -10.47 12.87 13.20
N LEU A 184 -10.15 12.63 11.93
CA LEU A 184 -10.08 11.30 11.34
C LEU A 184 -8.81 10.58 11.76
N LYS A 185 -8.92 9.29 12.07
CA LYS A 185 -7.77 8.48 12.47
C LYS A 185 -7.11 7.81 11.27
N ALA A 186 -5.79 7.66 11.31
CA ALA A 186 -5.03 6.89 10.35
C ALA A 186 -3.86 6.17 11.04
N VAL A 187 -3.47 5.00 10.55
CA VAL A 187 -2.25 4.31 10.97
C VAL A 187 -1.10 4.75 10.07
N PHE A 188 0.02 5.12 10.66
CA PHE A 188 1.26 5.34 9.94
C PHE A 188 2.26 4.22 10.25
N LYS A 189 2.67 3.48 9.22
CA LYS A 189 3.74 2.48 9.29
C LYS A 189 5.00 3.02 8.62
N PRO A 190 6.10 3.24 9.36
CA PRO A 190 7.29 3.86 8.80
C PRO A 190 8.07 2.91 7.89
N GLN A 191 8.88 3.48 7.00
CA GLN A 191 9.82 2.73 6.19
C GLN A 191 10.97 2.19 7.04
N TRP A 192 11.02 0.87 7.22
CA TRP A 192 12.14 0.19 7.87
C TRP A 192 13.28 -0.19 6.93
N TYR A 193 12.95 -0.51 5.68
CA TYR A 193 13.89 -1.12 4.74
C TYR A 193 13.98 -0.34 3.44
N LYS A 194 15.15 -0.42 2.78
CA LYS A 194 15.28 -0.02 1.38
C LYS A 194 14.42 -0.95 0.50
N ARG A 195 13.96 -0.44 -0.66
CA ARG A 195 13.14 -1.24 -1.59
C ARG A 195 13.82 -2.51 -2.09
N THR A 196 15.14 -2.47 -2.20
CA THR A 196 15.99 -3.60 -2.64
C THR A 196 16.27 -4.64 -1.55
N GLN A 197 15.85 -4.38 -0.30
CA GLN A 197 16.11 -5.29 0.81
C GLN A 197 15.37 -6.62 0.61
N VAL A 198 16.12 -7.71 0.58
CA VAL A 198 15.60 -9.07 0.65
C VAL A 198 15.47 -9.45 2.13
N ILE A 199 14.30 -9.98 2.51
CA ILE A 199 14.07 -10.49 3.86
C ILE A 199 14.32 -12.00 3.83
N SER A 200 15.34 -12.44 4.55
CA SER A 200 15.74 -13.84 4.68
C SER A 200 15.23 -14.44 6.00
N GLY A 201 15.26 -15.77 6.10
CA GLY A 201 14.83 -16.52 7.28
C GLY A 201 13.39 -17.00 7.18
N ASP A 202 12.72 -17.11 8.33
CA ASP A 202 11.33 -17.57 8.40
C ASP A 202 10.39 -16.67 7.59
N VAL A 203 9.29 -17.23 7.08
CA VAL A 203 8.27 -16.49 6.31
C VAL A 203 7.59 -15.32 7.05
N TYR A 204 7.77 -15.26 8.38
CA TYR A 204 7.26 -14.20 9.26
C TYR A 204 8.39 -13.34 9.85
N ALA A 205 9.62 -13.47 9.33
CA ALA A 205 10.75 -12.67 9.74
C ALA A 205 10.64 -11.22 9.22
N GLY A 206 11.39 -10.34 9.87
CA GLY A 206 11.46 -8.92 9.53
C GLY A 206 10.33 -8.08 10.12
N LYS A 207 10.39 -6.79 9.80
CA LYS A 207 9.42 -5.77 10.22
C LYS A 207 8.39 -5.51 9.12
N ASP A 208 7.28 -4.88 9.49
CA ASP A 208 6.25 -4.48 8.53
C ASP A 208 6.85 -3.57 7.45
N ARG A 209 6.62 -3.93 6.18
CA ARG A 209 7.08 -3.17 5.01
C ARG A 209 5.98 -2.22 4.55
N HIS A 210 6.18 -0.92 4.76
CA HIS A 210 5.19 0.11 4.43
C HIS A 210 4.76 0.06 2.95
N ASN A 211 5.70 -0.14 2.04
CA ASN A 211 5.44 -0.27 0.60
C ASN A 211 4.58 -1.50 0.27
N GLY A 212 4.60 -2.55 1.10
CA GLY A 212 3.72 -3.71 0.98
C GLY A 212 2.25 -3.36 1.23
N GLU A 213 1.98 -2.47 2.19
CA GLU A 213 0.61 -1.98 2.47
C GLU A 213 0.04 -1.19 1.29
N VAL A 214 0.84 -0.28 0.73
CA VAL A 214 0.47 0.52 -0.44
C VAL A 214 0.19 -0.39 -1.65
N ALA A 215 1.08 -1.36 -1.92
CA ALA A 215 0.91 -2.31 -3.02
C ALA A 215 -0.33 -3.19 -2.84
N ALA A 216 -0.60 -3.68 -1.62
CA ALA A 216 -1.76 -4.51 -1.32
C ALA A 216 -3.08 -3.75 -1.56
N PHE A 217 -3.14 -2.47 -1.21
CA PHE A 217 -4.30 -1.62 -1.50
C PHE A 217 -4.53 -1.50 -3.01
N HIS A 218 -3.51 -1.10 -3.78
CA HIS A 218 -3.66 -0.95 -5.23
C HIS A 218 -4.00 -2.27 -5.92
N LEU A 219 -3.41 -3.40 -5.49
CA LEU A 219 -3.75 -4.72 -6.01
C LEU A 219 -5.20 -5.09 -5.68
N SER A 220 -5.68 -4.81 -4.47
CA SER A 220 -7.08 -5.02 -4.08
C SER A 220 -8.05 -4.18 -4.92
N TRP A 221 -7.63 -2.98 -5.34
CA TRP A 221 -8.42 -2.13 -6.24
C TRP A 221 -8.43 -2.70 -7.66
N LEU A 222 -7.26 -3.03 -8.22
CA LEU A 222 -7.13 -3.59 -9.58
C LEU A 222 -7.85 -4.93 -9.76
N LEU A 223 -7.82 -5.80 -8.74
CA LEU A 223 -8.50 -7.09 -8.76
C LEU A 223 -10.01 -6.99 -8.42
N GLY A 224 -10.52 -5.80 -8.13
CA GLY A 224 -11.92 -5.59 -7.75
C GLY A 224 -12.31 -6.25 -6.42
N LEU A 225 -11.34 -6.58 -5.56
CA LEU A 225 -11.59 -7.20 -4.25
C LEU A 225 -12.20 -6.21 -3.26
N ARG A 226 -11.69 -4.98 -3.24
CA ARG A 226 -12.19 -3.85 -2.43
C ARG A 226 -12.27 -4.13 -0.92
N ARG A 227 -11.29 -4.85 -0.37
CA ARG A 227 -11.24 -5.24 1.06
C ARG A 227 -10.03 -4.75 1.83
N VAL A 228 -9.19 -3.96 1.20
CA VAL A 228 -8.05 -3.31 1.85
C VAL A 228 -8.42 -1.86 2.15
N PRO A 229 -8.21 -1.35 3.38
CA PRO A 229 -8.47 0.05 3.69
C PRO A 229 -7.69 1.00 2.77
N LEU A 230 -8.21 2.21 2.58
CA LEU A 230 -7.55 3.23 1.77
C LEU A 230 -6.14 3.49 2.31
N THR A 231 -5.14 3.31 1.46
CA THR A 231 -3.73 3.35 1.85
C THR A 231 -2.92 4.17 0.86
N VAL A 232 -2.07 5.06 1.36
CA VAL A 232 -1.19 5.91 0.56
C VAL A 232 0.23 5.89 1.10
N GLY A 233 1.22 6.05 0.22
CA GLY A 233 2.56 6.37 0.67
C GLY A 233 2.66 7.87 0.98
N ARG A 234 3.24 8.22 2.13
CA ARG A 234 3.47 9.61 2.54
C ARG A 234 4.86 9.77 3.11
N THR A 235 5.56 10.80 2.65
CA THR A 235 6.77 11.29 3.31
C THR A 235 6.36 12.39 4.27
N ILE A 236 6.73 12.23 5.53
CA ILE A 236 6.44 13.17 6.62
C ILE A 236 7.72 13.80 7.13
N ASN A 237 7.67 15.08 7.49
CA ASN A 237 8.72 15.72 8.26
C ASN A 237 8.51 15.40 9.74
N VAL A 238 9.34 14.52 10.30
CA VAL A 238 9.17 14.03 11.68
C VAL A 238 9.30 15.17 12.70
N ARG A 239 10.23 16.09 12.47
CA ARG A 239 10.50 17.22 13.37
C ARG A 239 9.36 18.23 13.41
N HIS A 240 8.72 18.49 12.27
CA HIS A 240 7.70 19.55 12.15
C HIS A 240 6.26 19.04 12.14
N GLU A 241 5.99 17.83 11.63
CA GLU A 241 4.63 17.26 11.54
C GLU A 241 4.28 16.28 12.66
N ILE A 242 5.27 15.65 13.30
CA ILE A 242 5.03 14.57 14.28
C ILE A 242 5.39 14.96 15.70
N ILE A 243 6.64 15.36 15.95
CA ILE A 243 7.13 15.69 17.30
C ILE A 243 6.24 16.72 18.04
N PRO A 244 5.84 17.85 17.41
CA PRO A 244 5.08 18.90 18.11
C PRO A 244 3.68 18.47 18.56
N VAL A 245 3.13 17.43 17.93
CA VAL A 245 1.78 16.93 18.18
C VAL A 245 1.78 15.52 18.80
N SER A 246 2.95 15.06 19.27
CA SER A 246 3.15 13.73 19.84
C SER A 246 2.67 13.63 21.29
N SER A 247 2.13 12.47 21.65
CA SER A 247 1.88 12.13 23.06
C SER A 247 3.17 12.08 23.86
N SER A 248 3.10 12.33 25.17
CA SER A 248 4.28 12.30 26.05
C SER A 248 4.99 10.94 26.05
N LYS A 249 4.26 9.85 25.79
CA LYS A 249 4.83 8.50 25.70
C LYS A 249 5.66 8.31 24.44
N LEU A 250 5.14 8.76 23.28
CA LEU A 250 5.87 8.71 22.02
C LEU A 250 7.06 9.69 22.03
N LEU A 251 6.86 10.90 22.59
CA LEU A 251 7.87 11.95 22.62
C LEU A 251 9.19 11.50 23.28
N LYS A 252 9.10 10.70 24.35
CA LYS A 252 10.27 10.15 25.07
C LYS A 252 11.10 9.16 24.24
N THR A 253 10.60 8.70 23.10
CA THR A 253 11.28 7.71 22.25
C THR A 253 12.12 8.34 21.14
N PHE A 254 12.00 9.65 20.93
CA PHE A 254 12.78 10.38 19.94
C PHE A 254 14.19 10.68 20.45
N HIS A 255 15.15 10.61 19.55
CA HIS A 255 16.52 11.09 19.75
C HIS A 255 17.11 11.56 18.42
N GLN A 256 18.21 12.31 18.49
CA GLN A 256 18.96 12.73 17.30
C GLN A 256 20.14 11.79 17.08
N GLU A 257 20.35 11.39 15.83
CA GLU A 257 21.53 10.65 15.38
C GLU A 257 22.18 11.42 14.22
N GLY A 258 23.18 12.24 14.54
CA GLY A 258 23.74 13.20 13.60
C GLY A 258 22.70 14.22 13.12
N ASN A 259 22.42 14.23 11.81
CA ASN A 259 21.41 15.09 11.19
C ASN A 259 20.04 14.41 11.04
N ASN A 260 19.87 13.20 11.58
CA ASN A 260 18.65 12.41 11.46
C ASN A 260 17.85 12.42 12.76
N THR A 261 16.53 12.55 12.64
CA THR A 261 15.61 12.35 13.76
C THR A 261 15.19 10.88 13.78
N CYS A 262 15.50 10.18 14.87
CA CYS A 262 15.19 8.76 15.04
C CYS A 262 14.17 8.55 16.16
N PHE A 263 13.37 7.48 16.07
CA PHE A 263 12.51 7.03 17.16
C PHE A 263 12.27 5.53 17.11
N TYR A 264 12.08 4.93 18.28
CA TYR A 264 11.79 3.50 18.38
C TYR A 264 10.33 3.20 18.77
N GLY A 265 9.58 4.19 19.28
CA GLY A 265 8.20 4.02 19.73
C GLY A 265 8.04 3.01 20.88
N VAL A 266 6.82 2.49 21.08
CA VAL A 266 6.51 1.53 22.16
C VAL A 266 5.68 0.36 21.64
N CYS A 267 6.30 -0.78 21.44
CA CYS A 267 5.67 -2.01 20.98
C CYS A 267 6.47 -3.22 21.46
N TYR A 268 5.97 -4.44 21.24
CA TYR A 268 6.62 -5.66 21.72
C TYR A 268 8.08 -5.83 21.23
N TYR A 269 8.36 -5.49 19.97
CA TYR A 269 9.71 -5.57 19.38
C TYR A 269 10.41 -4.20 19.24
N CYS A 270 9.90 -3.15 19.88
CA CYS A 270 10.48 -1.82 19.79
C CYS A 270 11.59 -1.67 20.83
N SER A 271 12.75 -1.17 20.41
CA SER A 271 13.91 -0.99 21.28
C SER A 271 14.72 0.26 20.89
N PRO A 272 15.30 0.99 21.86
CA PRO A 272 16.24 2.08 21.56
C PRO A 272 17.43 1.66 20.69
N GLN A 273 17.81 0.38 20.67
CA GLN A 273 18.90 -0.13 19.84
C GLN A 273 18.49 -0.39 18.37
N ASP A 274 17.20 -0.33 18.06
CA ASP A 274 16.67 -0.61 16.72
C ASP A 274 15.58 0.43 16.36
N PRO A 275 15.94 1.73 16.29
CA PRO A 275 15.01 2.79 15.93
C PRO A 275 14.78 2.87 14.42
N VAL A 276 13.72 3.54 14.01
CA VAL A 276 13.59 4.05 12.64
C VAL A 276 14.09 5.49 12.58
N CYS A 277 14.90 5.78 11.56
CA CYS A 277 15.54 7.09 11.39
C CYS A 277 15.04 7.80 10.14
N ALA A 278 14.64 9.06 10.31
CA ALA A 278 14.25 9.97 9.24
C ALA A 278 15.50 10.62 8.64
N SER A 279 15.71 10.49 7.33
CA SER A 279 16.84 11.11 6.64
C SER A 279 16.60 12.60 6.49
N GLN A 280 17.44 13.44 7.10
CA GLN A 280 17.22 14.90 7.15
C GLN A 280 15.80 15.27 7.61
N ASP A 281 15.34 14.61 8.69
CA ASP A 281 13.98 14.72 9.24
C ASP A 281 12.83 14.20 8.35
N MET A 282 13.11 13.71 7.15
CA MET A 282 12.10 13.16 6.25
C MET A 282 11.99 11.64 6.39
N LEU A 283 10.79 11.14 6.69
CA LEU A 283 10.52 9.71 6.80
C LEU A 283 9.38 9.30 5.88
N GLU A 284 9.65 8.35 4.99
CA GLU A 284 8.61 7.72 4.20
C GLU A 284 7.83 6.69 5.05
N GLY A 285 6.55 6.51 4.76
CA GLY A 285 5.75 5.44 5.34
C GLY A 285 4.42 5.27 4.64
N ALA A 286 3.65 4.29 5.10
CA ALA A 286 2.30 4.02 4.61
C ALA A 286 1.30 4.63 5.60
N LEU A 287 0.41 5.47 5.09
CA LEU A 287 -0.69 6.06 5.82
C LEU A 287 -1.98 5.33 5.42
N ILE A 288 -2.61 4.67 6.39
CA ILE A 288 -3.77 3.79 6.21
C ILE A 288 -4.95 4.42 6.95
N LEU A 289 -6.01 4.77 6.23
CA LEU A 289 -7.20 5.37 6.84
C LEU A 289 -7.87 4.37 7.79
N TRP A 290 -8.20 4.82 8.99
CA TRP A 290 -8.85 3.99 10.00
C TRP A 290 -10.29 3.67 9.59
N LEU A 291 -10.75 2.45 9.90
CA LEU A 291 -12.14 2.06 9.63
C LEU A 291 -13.12 2.85 10.51
N PRO A 292 -14.36 3.07 10.05
CA PRO A 292 -15.36 3.75 10.86
C PRO A 292 -15.61 3.02 12.20
N GLN A 293 -15.79 3.79 13.29
CA GLN A 293 -15.83 3.24 14.66
C GLN A 293 -17.13 2.47 14.98
N ASP A 294 -18.18 2.69 14.19
CA ASP A 294 -19.46 1.98 14.24
C ASP A 294 -19.33 0.50 13.81
N TYR A 295 -18.24 0.13 13.13
CA TYR A 295 -17.97 -1.27 12.79
C TYR A 295 -17.21 -2.00 13.90
N THR A 296 -17.83 -3.04 14.46
CA THR A 296 -17.14 -3.96 15.37
C THR A 296 -16.40 -5.04 14.57
N LEU A 297 -15.07 -5.02 14.62
CA LEU A 297 -14.23 -6.02 13.96
C LEU A 297 -14.16 -7.31 14.79
N LYS A 298 -14.43 -8.45 14.15
CA LYS A 298 -14.27 -9.78 14.74
C LYS A 298 -13.02 -10.46 14.19
N LYS A 299 -12.14 -10.90 15.09
CA LYS A 299 -10.93 -11.65 14.72
C LYS A 299 -11.24 -13.14 14.68
N PHE A 300 -11.02 -13.77 13.54
CA PHE A 300 -11.15 -15.21 13.37
C PHE A 300 -9.78 -15.86 13.18
N ARG A 301 -9.60 -17.07 13.73
CA ARG A 301 -8.40 -17.86 13.49
C ARG A 301 -8.47 -18.46 12.08
N HIS A 302 -7.49 -18.13 11.23
CA HIS A 302 -7.45 -18.65 9.87
C HIS A 302 -7.21 -20.18 9.89
N PRO A 303 -7.96 -21.01 9.13
CA PRO A 303 -7.74 -22.45 9.13
C PRO A 303 -6.33 -22.84 8.67
N TRP A 304 -5.79 -22.13 7.67
CA TRP A 304 -4.40 -22.31 7.20
C TRP A 304 -3.36 -21.50 7.99
N GLN A 305 -3.64 -21.14 9.25
CA GLN A 305 -2.63 -20.50 10.08
C GLN A 305 -1.41 -21.41 10.26
N ARG A 306 -0.21 -20.81 10.25
CA ARG A 306 1.06 -21.50 10.55
C ARG A 306 1.18 -21.77 12.05
N THR A 307 2.13 -22.61 12.41
CA THR A 307 2.50 -22.92 13.81
C THR A 307 3.39 -21.86 14.44
N TYR A 308 4.12 -21.09 13.62
CA TYR A 308 5.10 -20.08 14.05
C TYR A 308 6.17 -20.66 14.99
N LYS A 309 6.58 -21.91 14.73
CA LYS A 309 7.66 -22.58 15.43
C LYS A 309 8.54 -23.26 14.41
N SER A 310 9.85 -23.08 14.53
CA SER A 310 10.84 -23.76 13.69
C SER A 310 10.66 -25.27 13.80
N ASN A 311 10.73 -25.96 12.67
CA ASN A 311 10.63 -27.43 12.55
C ASN A 311 9.29 -28.06 13.01
N VAL A 312 8.25 -27.26 13.25
CA VAL A 312 6.91 -27.79 13.57
C VAL A 312 5.97 -27.50 12.39
N PRO A 313 5.74 -28.45 11.47
CA PRO A 313 4.83 -28.23 10.35
C PRO A 313 3.38 -28.08 10.83
N ALA A 314 2.61 -27.23 10.15
CA ALA A 314 1.18 -27.13 10.40
C ALA A 314 0.44 -28.37 9.85
N ARG A 315 -0.71 -28.70 10.42
CA ARG A 315 -1.50 -29.87 9.99
C ARG A 315 -1.82 -29.86 8.49
N TRP A 316 -2.07 -28.70 7.90
CA TRP A 316 -2.35 -28.56 6.47
C TRP A 316 -1.13 -28.77 5.57
N CYS A 317 0.10 -28.79 6.12
CA CYS A 317 1.31 -29.20 5.39
C CYS A 317 1.49 -30.73 5.36
N MET A 318 0.88 -31.44 6.32
CA MET A 318 1.12 -32.88 6.55
C MET A 318 0.11 -33.78 5.84
N ILE A 319 -1.00 -33.23 5.36
CA ILE A 319 -2.06 -33.99 4.66
C ILE A 319 -2.41 -33.29 3.35
N THR A 320 -3.03 -34.02 2.42
CA THR A 320 -3.42 -33.43 1.14
C THR A 320 -4.39 -32.26 1.31
N THR A 321 -4.31 -31.26 0.44
CA THR A 321 -5.20 -30.09 0.44
C THR A 321 -6.68 -30.51 0.42
N ILE A 322 -7.01 -31.58 -0.30
CA ILE A 322 -8.38 -32.12 -0.41
C ILE A 322 -8.86 -32.71 0.93
N GLN A 323 -8.01 -33.46 1.64
CA GLN A 323 -8.37 -33.99 2.96
C GLN A 323 -8.48 -32.88 4.01
N TYR A 324 -7.58 -31.90 3.96
CA TYR A 324 -7.62 -30.77 4.88
C TYR A 324 -8.87 -29.91 4.65
N SER A 325 -9.19 -29.57 3.40
CA SER A 325 -10.36 -28.76 3.08
C SER A 325 -11.68 -29.43 3.50
N LYS A 326 -11.81 -30.75 3.30
CA LYS A 326 -12.95 -31.53 3.81
C LYS A 326 -13.05 -31.46 5.34
N SER A 327 -11.93 -31.60 6.04
CA SER A 327 -11.90 -31.47 7.51
C SER A 327 -12.24 -30.06 7.99
N THR A 328 -11.82 -29.01 7.28
CA THR A 328 -12.16 -27.63 7.66
C THR A 328 -13.61 -27.32 7.36
N ASN A 329 -14.16 -27.81 6.24
CA ASN A 329 -15.57 -27.61 5.89
C ASN A 329 -16.52 -28.33 6.88
N ASN A 330 -16.14 -29.51 7.36
CA ASN A 330 -16.94 -30.24 8.36
C ASN A 330 -16.83 -29.65 9.77
N LYS A 331 -15.67 -29.07 10.14
CA LYS A 331 -15.46 -28.40 11.44
C LYS A 331 -15.98 -26.98 11.48
N ALA A 332 -16.12 -26.38 10.30
CA ALA A 332 -16.79 -25.12 10.13
C ALA A 332 -18.27 -25.33 10.51
N LYS A 333 -18.60 -25.18 11.80
CA LYS A 333 -19.91 -24.67 12.27
C LYS A 333 -20.09 -23.22 11.75
N VAL A 334 -19.94 -23.06 10.45
CA VAL A 334 -19.98 -21.82 9.71
C VAL A 334 -21.20 -22.02 8.84
N GLY A 335 -22.37 -21.82 9.44
CA GLY A 335 -23.65 -21.98 8.77
C GLY A 335 -23.64 -21.19 7.47
N THR A 336 -24.05 -21.84 6.38
CA THR A 336 -24.61 -21.29 5.12
C THR A 336 -24.02 -20.00 4.53
N GLY A 337 -22.85 -19.55 4.98
CA GLY A 337 -22.31 -18.21 4.73
C GLY A 337 -21.02 -18.23 3.91
N ARG A 338 -20.76 -17.11 3.22
CA ARG A 338 -19.61 -16.87 2.30
C ARG A 338 -18.26 -16.71 3.02
N TRP A 339 -17.92 -17.62 3.92
CA TRP A 339 -16.68 -17.57 4.72
C TRP A 339 -15.52 -18.33 4.09
N LEU A 340 -15.83 -19.42 3.37
CA LEU A 340 -14.85 -20.22 2.63
C LEU A 340 -14.56 -19.61 1.24
N LEU A 341 -15.55 -18.92 0.68
CA LEU A 341 -15.44 -18.13 -0.55
C LEU A 341 -15.89 -16.69 -0.28
N PRO A 342 -15.12 -15.92 0.51
CA PRO A 342 -15.43 -14.52 0.69
C PRO A 342 -15.15 -13.84 -0.66
N GLY A 343 -16.17 -13.68 -1.51
CA GLY A 343 -16.06 -13.09 -2.86
C GLY A 343 -16.80 -13.81 -3.98
N SER A 344 -17.37 -15.00 -3.76
CA SER A 344 -18.20 -15.64 -4.80
C SER A 344 -19.57 -14.97 -4.90
N SER A 345 -19.75 -14.15 -5.94
CA SER A 345 -21.07 -13.88 -6.51
C SER A 345 -21.54 -15.16 -7.22
N GLN A 346 -22.36 -15.98 -6.56
CA GLN A 346 -23.33 -16.73 -7.34
C GLN A 346 -24.45 -15.75 -7.67
N VAL A 347 -24.65 -15.56 -8.98
CA VAL A 347 -25.78 -14.83 -9.57
C VAL A 347 -27.06 -15.54 -9.20
#